data_AF-F9NXA4-F1
#
_entry.id   AF-F9NXA4-F1
#
_cell.length_a   1.000
_cell.length_b   1.000
_cell.length_c   1.000
_cell.angle_alpha   90.00
_cell.angle_beta   90.00
_cell.angle_gamma   90.00
#
_symmetry.space_group_name_H-M   'P 1'
#
loop_
_entity.id
_entity.type
_entity.pdbx_description
1 polymer ?
#
loop_
_entity_poly.entity_id
_entity_poly.type
_entity_poly.pdbx_seq_one_letter_code
_entity_poly.pdbx_strand_id
1 'polypeptide(L)'
;MEEQISSQESAPELAVAVSQDASDLARALDLEVTTVSTWLTQGIGIVARHGSRIAGLAHLVDGGGHAEVADLALAAPGDVDVVTALIGGCEQIATELEARTLVVSCLTTCPGPAYHRDGDWVRVLPTRVVIPTSDAMHTFGAALARELQAGDVVLACGDLGAGKTTLAQGIGVGLGVEGPVISPTFVLARRHAGAEGRPGLVHVDAYRLGSAAELIDLDLDETMDQAVTLIEWGAGIAEGLGGSHLDIDIRRSEDPADETRVVYLEGFGPRWQGVDLSPLSDPLDTISCDQTGDNN
;
A
#
# COMPACT_ATOMS: atom_id res chain seq x y z
N MET A 1 -22.13 -31.24 27.69
CA MET A 1 -21.28 -31.04 26.51
C MET A 1 -21.22 -29.53 26.35
N GLU A 2 -20.29 -28.92 27.06
CA GLU A 2 -20.14 -27.47 27.13
C GLU A 2 -19.55 -26.99 25.80
N GLU A 3 -20.22 -26.04 25.17
CA GLU A 3 -19.72 -25.32 24.01
C GLU A 3 -18.46 -24.55 24.43
N GLN A 4 -17.30 -24.97 23.91
CA GLN A 4 -16.12 -24.14 23.91
C GLN A 4 -16.37 -22.97 22.95
N ILE A 5 -16.80 -21.84 23.51
CA ILE A 5 -16.72 -20.56 22.84
C ILE A 5 -15.23 -20.24 22.74
N SER A 6 -14.66 -20.45 21.55
CA SER A 6 -13.35 -19.93 21.19
C SER A 6 -13.42 -18.41 21.31
N SER A 7 -12.91 -17.87 22.42
CA SER A 7 -12.68 -16.44 22.59
C SER A 7 -11.59 -16.01 21.61
N GLN A 8 -11.99 -15.63 20.41
CA GLN A 8 -11.16 -14.76 19.58
C GLN A 8 -11.03 -13.44 20.35
N GLU A 9 -9.86 -13.18 20.94
CA GLU A 9 -9.55 -11.83 21.42
C GLU A 9 -9.63 -10.89 20.22
N SER A 10 -10.38 -9.80 20.36
CA SER A 10 -10.48 -8.78 19.32
C SER A 10 -9.10 -8.19 19.04
N ALA A 11 -8.79 -7.93 17.77
CA ALA A 11 -7.55 -7.27 17.38
C ALA A 11 -7.30 -6.00 18.22
N PRO A 12 -6.04 -5.72 18.61
CA PRO A 12 -5.75 -4.59 19.47
C PRO A 12 -6.00 -3.26 18.75
N GLU A 13 -6.55 -2.30 19.49
CA GLU A 13 -6.74 -0.93 19.02
C GLU A 13 -5.43 -0.15 19.13
N LEU A 14 -5.08 0.58 18.08
CA LEU A 14 -3.85 1.37 18.01
C LEU A 14 -4.15 2.86 18.21
N ALA A 15 -3.24 3.55 18.91
CA ALA A 15 -3.27 5.00 19.04
C ALA A 15 -1.85 5.56 19.15
N VAL A 16 -1.68 6.82 18.76
CA VAL A 16 -0.44 7.57 19.03
C VAL A 16 -0.45 8.03 20.48
N ALA A 17 0.59 7.66 21.23
CA ALA A 17 0.78 8.06 22.61
C ALA A 17 1.25 9.52 22.70
N VAL A 18 0.78 10.22 23.73
CA VAL A 18 1.21 11.58 24.06
C VAL A 18 2.06 11.58 25.33
N SER A 19 2.82 12.65 25.55
CA SER A 19 3.77 12.73 26.68
C SER A 19 3.10 12.53 28.05
N GLN A 20 1.82 12.87 28.18
CA GLN A 20 1.03 12.67 29.40
C GLN A 20 0.79 11.18 29.71
N ASP A 21 0.84 10.30 28.72
CA ASP A 21 0.61 8.86 28.88
C ASP A 21 1.81 8.12 29.51
N ALA A 22 2.98 8.77 29.59
CA ALA A 22 4.24 8.12 29.92
C ALA A 22 4.20 7.33 31.24
N SER A 23 3.56 7.89 32.28
CA SER A 23 3.46 7.22 33.59
C SER A 23 2.54 5.99 33.56
N ASP A 24 1.48 6.02 32.75
CA ASP A 24 0.54 4.90 32.63
C ASP A 24 1.11 3.78 31.79
N LEU A 25 1.75 4.13 30.67
CA LEU A 25 2.48 3.20 29.79
C LEU A 25 3.61 2.49 30.55
N ALA A 26 4.45 3.24 31.25
CA ALA A 26 5.58 2.69 32.00
C ALA A 26 5.13 1.65 33.04
N ARG A 27 4.06 1.95 33.78
CA ARG A 27 3.50 1.02 34.76
C ARG A 27 2.92 -0.24 34.11
N ALA A 28 2.22 -0.10 32.99
CA ALA A 28 1.57 -1.22 32.32
C ALA A 28 2.57 -2.17 31.63
N LEU A 29 3.72 -1.64 31.20
CA LEU A 29 4.73 -2.36 30.43
C LEU A 29 5.98 -2.71 31.24
N ASP A 30 5.97 -2.48 32.56
CA ASP A 30 7.09 -2.71 33.46
C ASP A 30 8.40 -2.01 33.03
N LEU A 31 8.28 -0.74 32.64
CA LEU A 31 9.38 0.12 32.23
C LEU A 31 9.59 1.29 33.20
N GLU A 32 10.75 1.93 33.13
CA GLU A 32 10.96 3.21 33.80
C GLU A 32 10.21 4.34 33.06
N VAL A 33 9.58 5.26 33.82
CA VAL A 33 8.89 6.43 33.26
C VAL A 33 9.82 7.30 32.42
N THR A 34 11.09 7.41 32.82
CA THR A 34 12.15 8.10 32.07
C THR A 34 12.36 7.48 30.70
N THR A 35 12.40 6.16 30.59
CA THR A 35 12.55 5.44 29.32
C THR A 35 11.40 5.75 28.36
N VAL A 36 10.15 5.61 28.84
CA VAL A 36 8.98 5.90 28.01
C VAL A 36 8.93 7.38 27.62
N SER A 37 9.26 8.28 28.55
CA SER A 37 9.30 9.72 28.27
C SER A 37 10.35 10.07 27.20
N THR A 38 11.50 9.39 27.21
CA THR A 38 12.52 9.52 26.17
C THR A 38 11.97 9.09 24.81
N TRP A 39 11.33 7.91 24.71
CA TRP A 39 10.72 7.44 23.46
C TRP A 39 9.70 8.45 22.91
N LEU A 40 8.78 8.94 23.75
CA LEU A 40 7.75 9.90 23.34
C LEU A 40 8.29 11.30 23.02
N THR A 41 9.55 11.59 23.35
CA THR A 41 10.21 12.87 23.02
C THR A 41 11.10 12.77 21.78
N GLN A 42 11.69 11.59 21.54
CA GLN A 42 12.64 11.36 20.45
C GLN A 42 11.98 10.76 19.20
N GLY A 43 10.74 10.28 19.32
CA GLY A 43 9.98 9.71 18.22
C GLY A 43 8.48 9.70 18.50
N ILE A 44 7.79 8.82 17.79
CA ILE A 44 6.35 8.60 17.88
C ILE A 44 6.12 7.31 18.64
N GLY A 45 5.41 7.39 19.75
CA GLY A 45 4.96 6.20 20.48
C GLY A 45 3.65 5.68 19.90
N ILE A 46 3.62 4.42 19.48
CA ILE A 46 2.39 3.75 19.03
C ILE A 46 2.00 2.73 20.08
N VAL A 47 0.81 2.89 20.66
CA VAL A 47 0.35 2.04 21.75
C VAL A 47 -0.80 1.16 21.30
N ALA A 48 -0.69 -0.13 21.59
CA ALA A 48 -1.71 -1.14 21.37
C ALA A 48 -2.53 -1.37 22.64
N ARG A 49 -3.86 -1.51 22.50
CA ARG A 49 -4.78 -1.77 23.62
C ARG A 49 -5.78 -2.87 23.30
N HIS A 50 -6.13 -3.64 24.33
CA HIS A 50 -7.35 -4.45 24.34
C HIS A 50 -8.37 -3.79 25.28
N GLY A 51 -9.32 -3.06 24.70
CA GLY A 51 -10.21 -2.18 25.46
C GLY A 51 -9.42 -1.15 26.26
N SER A 52 -9.58 -1.12 27.59
CA SER A 52 -8.84 -0.19 28.45
C SER A 52 -7.43 -0.64 28.82
N ARG A 53 -7.03 -1.88 28.49
CA ARG A 53 -5.75 -2.44 28.89
C ARG A 53 -4.67 -2.11 27.85
N ILE A 54 -3.57 -1.52 28.29
CA ILE A 54 -2.35 -1.37 27.48
C ILE A 54 -1.72 -2.74 27.25
N ALA A 55 -1.51 -3.08 25.98
CA ALA A 55 -0.99 -4.37 25.54
C ALA A 55 0.46 -4.26 25.03
N GLY A 56 0.83 -3.12 24.44
CA GLY A 56 2.20 -2.87 24.00
C GLY A 56 2.44 -1.43 23.56
N LEU A 57 3.70 -1.10 23.33
CA LEU A 57 4.17 0.21 22.86
C LEU A 57 5.34 -0.01 21.89
N ALA A 58 5.27 0.60 20.72
CA ALA A 58 6.37 0.73 19.77
C ALA A 58 6.91 2.16 19.77
N HIS A 59 8.22 2.30 19.59
CA HIS A 59 8.92 3.57 19.43
C HIS A 59 9.37 3.70 17.98
N LEU A 60 8.69 4.57 17.23
CA LEU A 60 8.99 4.87 15.84
C LEU A 60 9.80 6.16 15.73
N VAL A 61 10.98 6.09 15.11
CA VAL A 61 11.86 7.23 14.87
C VAL A 61 11.85 7.55 13.38
N ASP A 62 11.61 8.81 13.03
CA ASP A 62 11.71 9.30 11.65
C ASP A 62 13.13 9.82 11.36
N GLY A 63 13.77 9.24 10.35
CA GLY A 63 15.10 9.60 9.88
C GLY A 63 15.12 10.48 8.63
N GLY A 64 13.96 10.90 8.10
CA GLY A 64 13.85 11.67 6.88
C GLY A 64 14.05 10.79 5.63
N GLY A 65 12.97 10.20 5.15
CA GLY A 65 12.97 9.27 4.01
C GLY A 65 13.18 7.79 4.39
N HIS A 66 13.45 7.51 5.66
CA HIS A 66 13.40 6.18 6.27
C HIS A 66 12.89 6.32 7.71
N ALA A 67 12.25 5.28 8.24
CA ALA A 67 11.82 5.23 9.62
C ALA A 67 12.35 3.97 10.30
N GLU A 68 12.46 3.99 11.62
CA GLU A 68 12.96 2.88 12.43
C GLU A 68 12.01 2.58 13.59
N VAL A 69 11.61 1.33 13.75
CA VAL A 69 11.06 0.81 15.01
C VAL A 69 12.25 0.45 15.89
N ALA A 70 12.71 1.45 16.65
CA ALA A 70 13.92 1.36 17.47
C ALA A 70 13.68 0.47 18.71
N ASP A 71 12.49 0.57 19.28
CA ASP A 71 12.14 -0.17 20.49
C ASP A 71 10.70 -0.69 20.45
N LEU A 72 10.47 -1.81 21.15
CA LEU A 72 9.16 -2.43 21.34
C LEU A 72 9.04 -3.00 22.75
N ALA A 73 7.93 -2.69 23.43
CA ALA A 73 7.61 -3.25 24.74
C ALA A 73 6.21 -3.86 24.71
N LEU A 74 6.08 -5.05 25.31
CA LEU A 74 4.82 -5.81 25.36
C LEU A 74 4.46 -6.09 26.82
N ALA A 75 3.17 -5.97 27.15
CA ALA A 75 2.66 -6.38 28.46
C ALA A 75 2.72 -7.92 28.65
N ALA A 76 2.61 -8.67 27.54
CA ALA A 76 2.75 -10.12 27.49
C ALA A 76 3.88 -10.48 26.51
N PRO A 77 5.00 -11.07 26.98
CA PRO A 77 6.08 -11.48 26.10
C PRO A 77 5.61 -12.51 25.06
N GLY A 78 5.95 -12.29 23.79
CA GLY A 78 5.63 -13.20 22.70
C GLY A 78 4.19 -13.10 22.16
N ASP A 79 3.44 -12.07 22.54
CA ASP A 79 2.14 -11.77 21.96
C ASP A 79 2.29 -11.31 20.51
N VAL A 80 2.17 -12.27 19.57
CA VAL A 80 2.39 -12.04 18.14
C VAL A 80 1.36 -11.08 17.57
N ASP A 81 0.11 -11.14 18.02
CA ASP A 81 -0.97 -10.29 17.50
C ASP A 81 -0.72 -8.82 17.83
N VAL A 82 -0.26 -8.54 19.05
CA VAL A 82 0.14 -7.18 19.45
C VAL A 82 1.37 -6.70 18.69
N VAL A 83 2.37 -7.57 18.49
CA VAL A 83 3.57 -7.22 17.69
C VAL A 83 3.17 -6.88 16.26
N THR A 84 2.40 -7.74 15.61
CA THR A 84 1.93 -7.55 14.23
C THR A 84 1.14 -6.26 14.11
N ALA A 85 0.24 -5.98 15.04
CA ALA A 85 -0.53 -4.73 15.04
C ALA A 85 0.37 -3.50 15.22
N LEU A 86 1.33 -3.53 16.16
CA LEU A 86 2.25 -2.42 16.40
C LEU A 86 3.14 -2.15 15.19
N ILE A 87 3.69 -3.18 14.55
CA ILE A 87 4.48 -3.01 13.33
C ILE A 87 3.61 -2.46 12.20
N GLY A 88 2.40 -2.99 11.99
CA GLY A 88 1.47 -2.45 10.99
C GLY A 88 1.13 -0.97 11.23
N GLY A 89 0.96 -0.56 12.50
CA GLY A 89 0.81 0.84 12.87
C GLY A 89 2.04 1.69 12.54
N CYS A 90 3.24 1.17 12.81
CA CYS A 90 4.50 1.83 12.44
C CYS A 90 4.63 1.99 10.92
N GLU A 91 4.30 0.95 10.15
CA GLU A 91 4.31 0.99 8.68
C GLU A 91 3.37 2.06 8.14
N GLN A 92 2.15 2.16 8.70
CA GLN A 92 1.18 3.17 8.31
C GLN A 92 1.70 4.59 8.59
N ILE A 93 2.13 4.87 9.82
CA ILE A 93 2.62 6.22 10.18
C ILE A 93 3.88 6.56 9.37
N ALA A 94 4.81 5.62 9.20
CA ALA A 94 6.00 5.85 8.40
C ALA A 94 5.67 6.16 6.92
N THR A 95 4.65 5.50 6.37
CA THR A 95 4.16 5.78 5.01
C THR A 95 3.53 7.17 4.91
N GLU A 96 2.79 7.60 5.94
CA GLU A 96 2.21 8.96 6.03
C GLU A 96 3.29 10.05 6.15
N LEU A 97 4.43 9.71 6.77
CA LEU A 97 5.64 10.55 6.82
C LEU A 97 6.51 10.47 5.56
N GLU A 98 6.03 9.76 4.52
CA GLU A 98 6.73 9.60 3.23
C GLU A 98 8.09 8.89 3.36
N ALA A 99 8.26 8.06 4.40
CA ALA A 99 9.41 7.18 4.51
C ALA A 99 9.36 6.10 3.42
N ARG A 100 10.51 5.80 2.80
CA ARG A 100 10.62 4.76 1.78
C ARG A 100 10.79 3.37 2.37
N THR A 101 11.39 3.30 3.55
CA THR A 101 11.67 2.04 4.23
C THR A 101 11.37 2.16 5.71
N LEU A 102 10.83 1.09 6.28
CA LEU A 102 10.77 0.87 7.72
C LEU A 102 11.84 -0.15 8.11
N VAL A 103 12.73 0.23 9.02
CA VAL A 103 13.70 -0.65 9.66
C VAL A 103 13.12 -1.12 10.98
N VAL A 104 13.24 -2.41 11.29
CA VAL A 104 12.81 -2.98 12.57
C VAL A 104 14.02 -3.66 13.21
N SER A 105 14.67 -2.93 14.11
CA SER A 105 15.93 -3.32 14.76
C SER A 105 15.70 -4.11 16.06
N CYS A 106 14.51 -3.97 16.65
CA CYS A 106 14.18 -4.56 17.96
C CYS A 106 13.66 -6.01 17.90
N LEU A 107 13.46 -6.59 16.71
CA LEU A 107 12.89 -7.92 16.51
C LEU A 107 13.89 -8.91 15.91
N THR A 108 13.88 -10.14 16.41
CA THR A 108 14.70 -11.23 15.89
C THR A 108 13.96 -12.09 14.85
N THR A 109 12.63 -12.04 14.83
CA THR A 109 11.77 -12.74 13.88
C THR A 109 11.23 -11.79 12.84
N CYS A 110 11.02 -12.28 11.61
CA CYS A 110 10.52 -11.47 10.51
C CYS A 110 9.14 -10.89 10.84
N PRO A 111 8.93 -9.55 10.78
CA PRO A 111 7.66 -8.93 11.14
C PRO A 111 6.61 -8.96 10.02
N GLY A 112 6.93 -9.48 8.84
CA GLY A 112 6.04 -9.45 7.67
C GLY A 112 6.81 -9.63 6.35
N PRO A 113 6.33 -9.07 5.23
CA PRO A 113 7.05 -9.09 3.95
C PRO A 113 8.25 -8.11 3.97
N ALA A 114 9.28 -8.46 4.72
CA ALA A 114 10.53 -7.72 4.90
C ALA A 114 11.74 -8.58 4.48
N TYR A 115 12.89 -7.94 4.27
CA TYR A 115 14.17 -8.61 4.04
C TYR A 115 15.17 -8.26 5.14
N HIS A 116 16.15 -9.12 5.37
CA HIS A 116 17.16 -8.92 6.41
C HIS A 116 18.39 -8.21 5.83
N ARG A 117 18.82 -7.09 6.44
CA ARG A 117 20.00 -6.29 6.04
C ARG A 117 20.74 -5.82 7.28
N ASP A 118 22.05 -6.10 7.34
CA ASP A 118 22.96 -5.65 8.40
C ASP A 118 22.57 -6.00 9.85
N GLY A 119 21.67 -6.97 10.05
CA GLY A 119 21.20 -7.39 11.38
C GLY A 119 19.75 -7.01 11.67
N ASP A 120 19.16 -6.16 10.81
CA ASP A 120 17.82 -5.62 10.98
C ASP A 120 16.87 -6.10 9.89
N TRP A 121 15.57 -6.05 10.20
CA TRP A 121 14.53 -6.25 9.20
C TRP A 121 14.24 -4.95 8.49
N VAL A 122 14.17 -4.99 7.16
CA VAL A 122 13.88 -3.84 6.32
C VAL A 122 12.66 -4.14 5.47
N ARG A 123 11.64 -3.28 5.60
CA ARG A 123 10.42 -3.28 4.82
C ARG A 123 10.47 -2.09 3.86
N VAL A 124 10.22 -2.32 2.57
CA VAL A 124 9.93 -1.23 1.63
C VAL A 124 8.48 -0.82 1.85
N LEU A 125 8.24 0.47 2.08
CA LEU A 125 6.91 1.00 2.33
C LEU A 125 6.22 1.41 1.02
N PRO A 126 4.88 1.39 0.97
CA PRO A 126 4.14 1.86 -0.18
C PRO A 126 4.46 3.32 -0.51
N THR A 127 4.49 3.66 -1.80
CA THR A 127 4.57 5.07 -2.21
C THR A 127 3.21 5.71 -2.07
N ARG A 128 3.12 6.79 -1.29
CA ARG A 128 1.91 7.56 -1.05
C ARG A 128 1.81 8.72 -2.03
N VAL A 129 0.65 8.87 -2.67
CA VAL A 129 0.36 9.93 -3.65
C VAL A 129 -0.94 10.62 -3.28
N VAL A 130 -0.93 11.95 -3.17
CA VAL A 130 -2.15 12.73 -2.93
C VAL A 130 -2.70 13.24 -4.25
N ILE A 131 -3.94 12.89 -4.56
CA ILE A 131 -4.59 13.18 -5.84
C ILE A 131 -5.83 14.04 -5.58
N PRO A 132 -5.76 15.37 -5.81
CA PRO A 132 -6.83 16.28 -5.41
C PRO A 132 -8.08 16.22 -6.30
N THR A 133 -7.95 15.76 -7.55
CA THR A 133 -9.04 15.79 -8.55
C THR A 133 -9.04 14.56 -9.45
N SER A 134 -10.15 14.35 -10.15
CA SER A 134 -10.25 13.31 -11.18
C SER A 134 -9.27 13.52 -12.35
N ASP A 135 -8.99 14.77 -12.72
CA ASP A 135 -8.03 15.09 -13.78
C ASP A 135 -6.59 14.78 -13.35
N ALA A 136 -6.28 15.02 -12.06
CA ALA A 136 -5.01 14.62 -11.47
C ALA A 136 -4.88 13.08 -11.43
N MET A 137 -5.97 12.34 -11.15
CA MET A 137 -5.97 10.87 -11.22
C MET A 137 -5.68 10.36 -12.62
N HIS A 138 -6.28 10.99 -13.64
CA HIS A 138 -6.03 10.64 -15.03
C HIS A 138 -4.58 10.92 -15.44
N THR A 139 -4.04 12.07 -15.01
CA THR A 139 -2.64 12.46 -15.23
C THR A 139 -1.68 11.48 -14.56
N PHE A 140 -1.96 11.14 -13.30
CA PHE A 140 -1.23 10.14 -12.53
C PHE A 140 -1.23 8.77 -13.24
N GLY A 141 -2.39 8.31 -13.74
CA GLY A 141 -2.46 7.06 -14.50
C GLY A 141 -1.59 7.07 -15.76
N ALA A 142 -1.53 8.21 -16.47
CA ALA A 142 -0.68 8.35 -17.65
C ALA A 142 0.81 8.38 -17.30
N ALA A 143 1.18 8.98 -16.17
CA ALA A 143 2.55 8.94 -15.66
C ALA A 143 2.94 7.52 -15.22
N LEU A 144 2.08 6.85 -14.45
CA LEU A 144 2.28 5.47 -14.01
C LEU A 144 2.49 4.52 -15.18
N ALA A 145 1.75 4.69 -16.28
CA ALA A 145 1.90 3.87 -17.48
C ALA A 145 3.33 3.87 -18.07
N ARG A 146 4.15 4.90 -17.80
CA ARG A 146 5.55 4.96 -18.24
C ARG A 146 6.45 3.98 -17.47
N GLU A 147 6.03 3.58 -16.28
CA GLU A 147 6.72 2.60 -15.44
C GLU A 147 6.27 1.15 -15.71
N LEU A 148 5.21 0.98 -16.51
CA LEU A 148 4.61 -0.32 -16.83
C LEU A 148 5.19 -0.89 -18.13
N GLN A 149 5.36 -2.21 -18.15
CA GLN A 149 5.75 -2.98 -19.33
C GLN A 149 4.75 -4.11 -19.62
N ALA A 150 4.86 -4.69 -20.81
CA ALA A 150 4.09 -5.87 -21.18
C ALA A 150 4.31 -7.00 -20.16
N GLY A 151 3.23 -7.67 -19.76
CA GLY A 151 3.23 -8.70 -18.71
C GLY A 151 3.05 -8.16 -17.30
N ASP A 152 3.10 -6.84 -17.06
CA ASP A 152 2.84 -6.29 -15.74
C ASP A 152 1.36 -6.42 -15.37
N VAL A 153 1.12 -6.85 -14.12
CA VAL A 153 -0.20 -6.93 -13.51
C VAL A 153 -0.35 -5.80 -12.49
N VAL A 154 -1.43 -5.05 -12.60
CA VAL A 154 -1.80 -3.94 -11.69
C VAL A 154 -3.13 -4.27 -11.03
N LEU A 155 -3.16 -4.28 -9.71
CA LEU A 155 -4.35 -4.56 -8.91
C LEU A 155 -4.86 -3.26 -8.30
N ALA A 156 -5.98 -2.76 -8.81
CA ALA A 156 -6.59 -1.53 -8.33
C ALA A 156 -7.71 -1.84 -7.33
N CYS A 157 -7.47 -1.48 -6.07
CA CYS A 157 -8.35 -1.66 -4.93
C CYS A 157 -8.88 -0.31 -4.43
N GLY A 158 -9.99 -0.35 -3.69
CA GLY A 158 -10.65 0.82 -3.14
C GLY A 158 -12.16 0.79 -3.35
N ASP A 159 -12.89 1.60 -2.59
CA ASP A 159 -14.34 1.60 -2.56
C ASP A 159 -15.01 1.95 -3.91
N LEU A 160 -16.34 1.80 -3.96
CA LEU A 160 -17.13 2.22 -5.10
C LEU A 160 -16.95 3.73 -5.33
N GLY A 161 -16.58 4.11 -6.56
CA GLY A 161 -16.29 5.50 -6.89
C GLY A 161 -14.95 6.03 -6.37
N ALA A 162 -14.04 5.16 -5.89
CA ALA A 162 -12.68 5.57 -5.51
C ALA A 162 -11.90 6.21 -6.66
N GLY A 163 -12.20 5.85 -7.91
CA GLY A 163 -11.52 6.38 -9.11
C GLY A 163 -10.74 5.33 -9.90
N LYS A 164 -10.94 4.04 -9.62
CA LYS A 164 -10.28 2.91 -10.32
C LYS A 164 -10.41 2.98 -11.85
N THR A 165 -11.61 3.23 -12.36
CA THR A 165 -11.80 3.41 -13.82
C THR A 165 -11.17 4.70 -14.36
N THR A 166 -11.15 5.79 -13.59
CA THR A 166 -10.44 7.02 -13.97
C THR A 166 -8.93 6.77 -14.08
N LEU A 167 -8.36 6.00 -13.16
CA LEU A 167 -6.99 5.53 -13.22
C LEU A 167 -6.75 4.67 -14.48
N ALA A 168 -7.66 3.72 -14.76
CA ALA A 168 -7.60 2.88 -15.96
C ALA A 168 -7.56 3.68 -17.27
N GLN A 169 -8.35 4.75 -17.33
CA GLN A 169 -8.36 5.69 -18.46
C GLN A 169 -7.02 6.40 -18.61
N GLY A 170 -6.47 6.92 -17.52
CA GLY A 170 -5.14 7.53 -17.50
C GLY A 170 -4.06 6.57 -18.00
N ILE A 171 -4.07 5.32 -17.48
CA ILE A 171 -3.13 4.27 -17.90
C ILE A 171 -3.28 3.99 -19.40
N GLY A 172 -4.51 3.81 -19.89
CA GLY A 172 -4.76 3.60 -21.32
C GLY A 172 -4.22 4.72 -22.19
N VAL A 173 -4.36 5.98 -21.76
CA VAL A 173 -3.79 7.15 -22.46
C VAL A 173 -2.27 7.10 -22.45
N GLY A 174 -1.64 6.81 -21.31
CA GLY A 174 -0.18 6.73 -21.20
C GLY A 174 0.42 5.59 -22.04
N LEU A 175 -0.26 4.45 -22.12
CA LEU A 175 0.10 3.33 -23.00
C LEU A 175 -0.19 3.64 -24.48
N GLY A 176 -1.06 4.60 -24.77
CA GLY A 176 -1.47 4.95 -26.13
C GLY A 176 -2.35 3.88 -26.76
N VAL A 177 -3.28 3.30 -25.99
CA VAL A 177 -4.20 2.27 -26.50
C VAL A 177 -5.30 2.86 -27.39
N GLU A 178 -5.81 2.05 -28.30
CA GLU A 178 -6.87 2.48 -29.22
C GLU A 178 -8.26 2.53 -28.56
N GLY A 179 -8.99 3.61 -28.87
CA GLY A 179 -10.37 3.79 -28.44
C GLY A 179 -10.54 4.15 -26.95
N PRO A 180 -11.79 4.37 -26.51
CA PRO A 180 -12.06 4.77 -25.13
C PRO A 180 -11.94 3.60 -24.16
N VAL A 181 -11.23 3.81 -23.04
CA VAL A 181 -11.23 2.90 -21.90
C VAL A 181 -12.48 3.16 -21.06
N ILE A 182 -13.33 2.15 -20.95
CA ILE A 182 -14.60 2.20 -20.22
C ILE A 182 -14.70 0.99 -19.29
N SER A 183 -15.27 1.18 -18.10
CA SER A 183 -15.35 0.12 -17.08
C SER A 183 -16.03 -1.15 -17.61
N PRO A 184 -15.37 -2.33 -17.51
CA PRO A 184 -15.87 -3.59 -18.04
C PRO A 184 -16.87 -4.29 -17.12
N THR A 185 -17.55 -3.60 -16.19
CA THR A 185 -18.45 -4.18 -15.17
C THR A 185 -19.46 -5.23 -15.68
N PHE A 186 -19.93 -5.13 -16.93
CA PHE A 186 -20.86 -6.10 -17.53
C PHE A 186 -20.22 -7.19 -18.38
N VAL A 187 -19.01 -6.94 -18.89
CA VAL A 187 -18.29 -7.85 -19.80
C VAL A 187 -17.11 -8.54 -19.14
N LEU A 188 -16.84 -8.23 -17.86
CA LEU A 188 -15.77 -8.71 -17.00
C LEU A 188 -14.36 -8.30 -17.45
N ALA A 189 -14.07 -8.31 -18.75
CA ALA A 189 -12.81 -7.86 -19.31
C ALA A 189 -12.99 -7.11 -20.65
N ARG A 190 -12.09 -6.17 -20.92
CA ARG A 190 -11.91 -5.50 -22.22
C ARG A 190 -10.45 -5.48 -22.60
N ARG A 191 -10.16 -5.66 -23.88
CA ARG A 191 -8.82 -5.57 -24.45
C ARG A 191 -8.75 -4.32 -25.31
N HIS A 192 -7.71 -3.54 -25.11
CA HIS A 192 -7.39 -2.36 -25.89
C HIS A 192 -6.02 -2.59 -26.52
N ALA A 193 -5.96 -2.58 -27.85
CA ALA A 193 -4.70 -2.75 -28.57
C ALA A 193 -3.80 -1.54 -28.32
N GLY A 194 -2.51 -1.79 -28.10
CA GLY A 194 -1.50 -0.73 -28.03
C GLY A 194 -1.14 -0.22 -29.42
N ALA A 195 -0.85 1.07 -29.54
CA ALA A 195 -0.34 1.63 -30.79
C ALA A 195 1.17 1.34 -30.96
N GLU A 196 1.61 1.09 -32.19
CA GLU A 196 3.03 1.17 -32.62
C GLU A 196 4.06 0.49 -31.68
N GLY A 197 3.87 -0.80 -31.39
CA GLY A 197 4.83 -1.59 -30.59
C GLY A 197 4.80 -1.32 -29.09
N ARG A 198 3.83 -0.51 -28.60
CA ARG A 198 3.55 -0.34 -27.17
C ARG A 198 2.69 -1.50 -26.64
N PRO A 199 2.77 -1.80 -25.33
CA PRO A 199 1.87 -2.78 -24.73
C PRO A 199 0.41 -2.37 -24.89
N GLY A 200 -0.47 -3.36 -25.08
CA GLY A 200 -1.91 -3.14 -24.94
C GLY A 200 -2.34 -2.97 -23.48
N LEU A 201 -3.65 -2.79 -23.27
CA LEU A 201 -4.28 -2.81 -21.96
C LEU A 201 -5.37 -3.89 -21.91
N VAL A 202 -5.24 -4.81 -20.97
CA VAL A 202 -6.33 -5.71 -20.56
C VAL A 202 -6.93 -5.13 -19.30
N HIS A 203 -8.14 -4.59 -19.40
CA HIS A 203 -8.87 -4.02 -18.26
C HIS A 203 -9.92 -5.01 -17.79
N VAL A 204 -9.80 -5.45 -16.54
CA VAL A 204 -10.66 -6.43 -15.89
C VAL A 204 -11.38 -5.77 -14.71
N ASP A 205 -12.65 -6.11 -14.53
CA ASP A 205 -13.43 -5.77 -13.34
C ASP A 205 -13.80 -7.07 -12.63
N ALA A 206 -13.09 -7.36 -11.54
CA ALA A 206 -13.22 -8.58 -10.79
C ALA A 206 -14.26 -8.52 -9.67
N TYR A 207 -15.05 -7.44 -9.57
CA TYR A 207 -16.10 -7.29 -8.55
C TYR A 207 -17.10 -8.45 -8.53
N ARG A 208 -17.26 -9.14 -9.66
CA ARG A 208 -18.18 -10.27 -9.83
C ARG A 208 -17.49 -11.63 -9.92
N LEU A 209 -16.16 -11.68 -9.83
CA LEU A 209 -15.42 -12.93 -9.87
C LEU A 209 -15.32 -13.51 -8.46
N GLY A 210 -15.55 -14.83 -8.35
CA GLY A 210 -15.48 -15.55 -7.07
C GLY A 210 -14.08 -16.03 -6.73
N SER A 211 -13.15 -16.10 -7.69
CA SER A 211 -11.78 -16.59 -7.48
C SER A 211 -10.82 -16.19 -8.61
N ALA A 212 -9.51 -16.30 -8.34
CA ALA A 212 -8.47 -16.14 -9.37
C ALA A 212 -8.56 -17.18 -10.50
N ALA A 213 -9.13 -18.37 -10.25
CA ALA A 213 -9.36 -19.36 -11.29
C ALA A 213 -10.35 -18.87 -12.36
N GLU A 214 -11.41 -18.16 -11.95
CA GLU A 214 -12.37 -17.57 -12.88
C GLU A 214 -11.74 -16.47 -13.75
N LEU A 215 -10.72 -15.77 -13.23
CA LEU A 215 -9.94 -14.80 -13.99
C LEU A 215 -9.07 -15.48 -15.05
N ILE A 216 -8.42 -16.59 -14.71
CA ILE A 216 -7.63 -17.41 -15.65
C ILE A 216 -8.56 -17.97 -16.75
N ASP A 217 -9.78 -18.38 -16.39
CA ASP A 217 -10.79 -18.89 -17.32
C ASP A 217 -11.34 -17.81 -18.29
N LEU A 218 -11.03 -16.52 -18.11
CA LEU A 218 -11.41 -15.45 -19.05
C LEU A 218 -10.62 -15.50 -20.39
N ASP A 219 -9.74 -16.50 -20.58
CA ASP A 219 -8.96 -16.73 -21.79
C ASP A 219 -8.13 -15.48 -22.19
N LEU A 220 -7.55 -14.83 -21.18
CA LEU A 220 -6.73 -13.61 -21.34
C LEU A 220 -5.30 -13.94 -21.81
N ASP A 221 -4.91 -15.21 -21.73
CA ASP A 221 -3.56 -15.76 -21.83
C ASP A 221 -2.80 -15.33 -23.10
N GLU A 222 -3.43 -15.34 -24.27
CA GLU A 222 -2.73 -14.98 -25.52
C GLU A 222 -2.27 -13.51 -25.59
N THR A 223 -2.77 -12.65 -24.69
CA THR A 223 -2.49 -11.21 -24.70
C THR A 223 -1.83 -10.67 -23.43
N MET A 224 -1.86 -11.42 -22.31
CA MET A 224 -1.32 -10.93 -21.03
C MET A 224 0.18 -10.67 -21.10
N ASP A 225 0.94 -11.51 -21.78
CA ASP A 225 2.39 -11.33 -21.96
C ASP A 225 2.76 -10.12 -22.84
N GLN A 226 1.79 -9.58 -23.59
CA GLN A 226 1.96 -8.46 -24.53
C GLN A 226 1.25 -7.17 -24.08
N ALA A 227 0.58 -7.21 -22.95
CA ALA A 227 -0.24 -6.11 -22.44
C ALA A 227 0.03 -5.86 -20.96
N VAL A 228 -0.33 -4.68 -20.51
CA VAL A 228 -0.52 -4.42 -19.09
C VAL A 228 -1.90 -4.94 -18.71
N THR A 229 -1.99 -5.72 -17.63
CA THR A 229 -3.28 -6.21 -17.11
C THR A 229 -3.67 -5.40 -15.87
N LEU A 230 -4.72 -4.60 -15.97
CA LEU A 230 -5.29 -3.85 -14.86
C LEU A 230 -6.55 -4.56 -14.35
N ILE A 231 -6.56 -4.96 -13.09
CA ILE A 231 -7.67 -5.66 -12.46
C ILE A 231 -8.26 -4.77 -11.37
N GLU A 232 -9.48 -4.26 -11.59
CA GLU A 232 -10.25 -3.61 -10.53
C GLU A 232 -10.80 -4.66 -9.55
N TRP A 233 -10.77 -4.34 -8.25
CA TRP A 233 -11.22 -5.22 -7.16
C TRP A 233 -10.41 -6.52 -7.05
N GLY A 234 -9.10 -6.45 -7.32
CA GLY A 234 -8.20 -7.59 -7.30
C GLY A 234 -7.80 -8.10 -5.90
N ALA A 235 -8.26 -7.48 -4.82
CA ALA A 235 -7.97 -7.93 -3.45
C ALA A 235 -8.44 -9.39 -3.25
N GLY A 236 -7.53 -10.26 -2.81
CA GLY A 236 -7.78 -11.70 -2.67
C GLY A 236 -7.69 -12.51 -3.98
N ILE A 237 -7.59 -11.85 -5.14
CA ILE A 237 -7.26 -12.49 -6.43
C ILE A 237 -5.74 -12.50 -6.65
N ALA A 238 -5.02 -11.49 -6.13
CA ALA A 238 -3.57 -11.35 -6.15
C ALA A 238 -2.81 -12.64 -5.78
N GLU A 239 -3.23 -13.26 -4.68
CA GLU A 239 -2.62 -14.47 -4.10
C GLU A 239 -2.72 -15.67 -5.04
N GLY A 240 -3.76 -15.73 -5.87
CA GLY A 240 -4.02 -16.81 -6.80
C GLY A 240 -3.40 -16.62 -8.19
N LEU A 241 -3.04 -15.39 -8.57
CA LEU A 241 -2.39 -15.11 -9.86
C LEU A 241 -0.93 -15.58 -9.90
N GLY A 242 -0.25 -15.55 -8.74
CA GLY A 242 1.19 -15.83 -8.66
C GLY A 242 2.03 -14.80 -9.42
N GLY A 243 3.33 -14.76 -9.14
CA GLY A 243 4.25 -13.85 -9.82
C GLY A 243 4.28 -12.43 -9.25
N SER A 244 4.68 -11.47 -10.09
CA SER A 244 4.88 -10.08 -9.67
C SER A 244 3.71 -9.19 -10.05
N HIS A 245 3.32 -8.26 -9.17
CA HIS A 245 2.21 -7.34 -9.41
C HIS A 245 2.41 -6.02 -8.66
N LEU A 246 1.72 -4.96 -9.11
CA LEU A 246 1.64 -3.68 -8.43
C LEU A 246 0.26 -3.54 -7.80
N ASP A 247 0.23 -3.44 -6.47
CA ASP A 247 -0.98 -3.07 -5.74
C ASP A 247 -1.16 -1.56 -5.72
N ILE A 248 -2.39 -1.14 -5.99
CA ILE A 248 -2.83 0.25 -5.94
C ILE A 248 -4.06 0.34 -5.05
N ASP A 249 -3.88 0.84 -3.84
CA ASP A 249 -4.98 1.10 -2.91
C ASP A 249 -5.41 2.57 -3.01
N ILE A 250 -6.66 2.81 -3.44
CA ILE A 250 -7.22 4.16 -3.62
C ILE A 250 -8.21 4.44 -2.49
N ARG A 251 -7.81 5.32 -1.57
CA ARG A 251 -8.65 5.77 -0.45
C ARG A 251 -9.26 7.13 -0.74
N ARG A 252 -10.56 7.28 -0.44
CA ARG A 252 -11.27 8.55 -0.56
C ARG A 252 -11.24 9.29 0.76
N SER A 253 -11.34 10.62 0.69
CA SER A 253 -11.68 11.43 1.86
C SER A 253 -13.04 11.01 2.43
N GLU A 254 -13.17 11.05 3.76
CA GLU A 254 -14.45 10.81 4.44
C GLU A 254 -15.42 11.97 4.29
N ASP A 255 -14.91 13.17 3.99
CA ASP A 255 -15.74 14.33 3.65
C ASP A 255 -16.27 14.19 2.21
N PRO A 256 -17.59 14.06 1.99
CA PRO A 256 -18.14 13.95 0.64
C PRO A 256 -17.91 15.18 -0.23
N ALA A 257 -17.63 16.35 0.37
CA ALA A 257 -17.29 17.57 -0.35
C ALA A 257 -15.82 17.60 -0.82
N ASP A 258 -14.99 16.70 -0.29
CA ASP A 258 -13.59 16.57 -0.64
C ASP A 258 -13.40 15.51 -1.73
N GLU A 259 -12.99 15.97 -2.91
CA GLU A 259 -12.71 15.10 -4.06
C GLU A 259 -11.33 14.42 -3.98
N THR A 260 -10.53 14.74 -2.96
CA THR A 260 -9.19 14.19 -2.78
C THR A 260 -9.21 12.67 -2.62
N ARG A 261 -8.21 12.03 -3.22
CA ARG A 261 -7.86 10.61 -3.04
C ARG A 261 -6.43 10.52 -2.54
N VAL A 262 -6.18 9.52 -1.70
CA VAL A 262 -4.81 9.10 -1.38
C VAL A 262 -4.60 7.74 -2.02
N VAL A 263 -3.58 7.63 -2.86
CA VAL A 263 -3.22 6.42 -3.58
C VAL A 263 -1.95 5.86 -2.96
N TYR A 264 -1.95 4.56 -2.64
CA TYR A 264 -0.78 3.84 -2.16
C TYR A 264 -0.35 2.84 -3.22
N LEU A 265 0.94 2.85 -3.58
CA LEU A 265 1.55 1.96 -4.56
C LEU A 265 2.50 0.99 -3.88
N GLU A 266 2.27 -0.31 -4.01
CA GLU A 266 3.17 -1.33 -3.48
C GLU A 266 3.49 -2.40 -4.52
N GLY A 267 4.78 -2.57 -4.81
CA GLY A 267 5.24 -3.55 -5.78
C GLY A 267 5.64 -4.87 -5.13
N PHE A 268 5.09 -5.98 -5.65
CA PHE A 268 5.33 -7.33 -5.16
C PHE A 268 6.05 -8.20 -6.19
N GLY A 269 6.99 -9.04 -5.73
CA GLY A 269 7.70 -9.99 -6.57
C GLY A 269 8.89 -9.40 -7.36
N PRO A 270 9.67 -10.25 -8.06
CA PRO A 270 10.95 -9.86 -8.69
C PRO A 270 10.89 -8.65 -9.64
N ARG A 271 9.78 -8.44 -10.36
CA ARG A 271 9.63 -7.30 -11.30
C ARG A 271 9.73 -5.95 -10.62
N TRP A 272 9.26 -5.86 -9.38
CA TRP A 272 9.15 -4.62 -8.63
C TRP A 272 10.30 -4.43 -7.63
N GLN A 273 11.21 -5.40 -7.53
CA GLN A 273 12.40 -5.26 -6.69
C GLN A 273 13.31 -4.16 -7.22
N GLY A 274 13.54 -3.14 -6.40
CA GLY A 274 14.42 -2.02 -6.75
C GLY A 274 13.82 -0.99 -7.72
N VAL A 275 12.54 -1.12 -8.08
CA VAL A 275 11.82 -0.08 -8.83
C VAL A 275 11.49 1.07 -7.88
N ASP A 276 11.98 2.27 -8.19
CA ASP A 276 11.69 3.47 -7.40
C ASP A 276 10.43 4.15 -7.93
N LEU A 277 9.31 3.99 -7.22
CA LEU A 277 8.03 4.63 -7.54
C LEU A 277 7.89 6.03 -6.94
N SER A 278 8.83 6.48 -6.11
CA SER A 278 8.77 7.80 -5.47
C SER A 278 8.68 8.99 -6.45
N PRO A 279 9.18 8.96 -7.69
CA PRO A 279 8.94 10.05 -8.65
C PRO A 279 7.46 10.28 -8.97
N LEU A 280 6.59 9.30 -8.69
CA LEU A 280 5.14 9.42 -8.87
C LEU A 280 4.43 10.07 -7.67
N SER A 281 5.14 10.37 -6.57
CA SER A 281 4.53 10.97 -5.36
C SER A 281 4.04 12.39 -5.58
N ASP A 282 4.58 13.10 -6.58
CA ASP A 282 4.10 14.40 -7.02
C ASP A 282 3.59 14.34 -8.49
N PRO A 283 2.27 14.21 -8.70
CA PRO A 283 1.70 14.12 -10.04
C PRO A 283 1.81 15.43 -10.85
N LEU A 284 2.12 16.57 -10.22
CA LEU A 284 2.23 17.87 -10.90
C LEU A 284 3.65 18.14 -11.41
N ASP A 285 4.67 17.61 -10.75
CA ASP A 285 6.07 17.75 -11.17
C ASP A 285 6.46 16.79 -12.30
N THR A 286 5.76 15.67 -12.48
CA THR A 286 6.06 14.64 -13.50
C THR A 286 5.87 15.10 -14.94
N ILE A 287 5.20 16.24 -15.18
CA ILE A 287 4.96 16.81 -16.53
C ILE A 287 6.06 17.78 -16.97
N SER A 288 6.86 18.32 -16.03
CA SER A 288 7.78 19.43 -16.29
C SER A 288 9.01 19.05 -17.15
N CYS A 289 9.37 17.77 -17.24
CA CYS A 289 10.60 17.34 -17.90
C CYS A 289 10.53 17.15 -19.43
N ASP A 290 9.35 17.18 -20.07
CA ASP A 290 9.20 16.83 -21.50
C ASP A 290 8.88 18.03 -22.43
N GLN A 291 9.01 19.28 -21.99
CA GLN A 291 8.68 20.48 -22.80
C GLN A 291 9.88 21.37 -23.21
N THR A 292 11.13 20.91 -23.07
CA THR A 292 12.29 21.66 -23.62
C THR A 292 13.15 20.81 -24.55
N GLY A 293 12.94 20.96 -25.86
CA GLY A 293 13.80 20.50 -26.96
C GLY A 293 12.96 19.84 -28.06
N ASP A 294 12.90 20.28 -29.31
CA ASP A 294 13.63 21.29 -30.07
C ASP A 294 12.68 21.85 -31.14
N ASN A 295 12.52 23.17 -31.19
CA ASN A 295 12.11 23.87 -32.42
C ASN A 295 13.32 24.67 -32.89
N ASN A 296 14.09 24.08 -33.81
CA ASN A 296 14.90 24.83 -34.77
C ASN A 296 15.07 24.06 -36.07
#